data_AF-A0A5J4K9S5-F1
#
_entry.id   AF-A0A5J4K9S5-F1
#
_cell.length_a   1.000
_cell.length_b   1.000
_cell.length_c   1.000
_cell.angle_alpha   90.00
_cell.angle_beta   90.00
_cell.angle_gamma   90.00
#
_symmetry.space_group_name_H-M   'P 1'
#
loop_
_entity.id
_entity.type
_entity.pdbx_description
1 polymer ?
#
loop_
_entity_poly.entity_id
_entity_poly.type
_entity_poly.pdbx_seq_one_letter_code
_entity_poly.pdbx_strand_id
1 'polypeptide(L)'
;MPVEYKRGREGRWLNDHIQLCAQALCLEEYLPHLAPLSHGYLFYFGSRRREQVLFLPELRQKTLESIQLALALAREPRPPAPLQGKTARRCRDCSLLPICLPEEVRALQEQQERGNATKSLLEIF
;
A
#
# COMPACT_ATOMS: atom_id res chain seq x y z
N MET A 1 -19.99 -10.45 10.34
CA MET A 1 -19.51 -9.05 10.37
C MET A 1 -18.06 -9.02 10.86
N PRO A 2 -17.10 -8.53 10.06
CA PRO A 2 -15.68 -8.55 10.39
C PRO A 2 -15.30 -7.49 11.43
N VAL A 3 -14.26 -7.78 12.20
CA VAL A 3 -13.63 -6.85 13.15
C VAL A 3 -12.11 -6.90 12.94
N GLU A 4 -11.52 -5.77 12.59
CA GLU A 4 -10.08 -5.61 12.36
C GLU A 4 -9.41 -4.96 13.59
N TYR A 5 -8.39 -5.61 14.14
CA TYR A 5 -7.76 -5.24 15.41
C TYR A 5 -6.45 -4.48 15.18
N LYS A 6 -6.36 -3.25 15.70
CA LYS A 6 -5.19 -2.37 15.54
C LYS A 6 -4.50 -2.10 16.87
N ARG A 7 -3.20 -2.40 16.92
CA ARG A 7 -2.32 -2.00 18.02
C ARG A 7 -1.82 -0.58 17.74
N GLY A 8 -2.16 0.38 18.61
CA GLY A 8 -1.74 1.77 18.47
C GLY A 8 -2.83 2.75 18.85
N ARG A 9 -2.53 4.04 18.64
CA ARG A 9 -3.52 5.12 18.77
C ARG A 9 -4.49 5.05 17.60
N GLU A 10 -5.72 5.43 17.88
CA GLU A 10 -6.76 5.63 16.88
C GLU A 10 -6.30 6.66 15.84
N GLY A 11 -6.52 6.34 14.57
CA GLY A 11 -6.30 7.26 13.46
C GLY A 11 -7.18 6.88 12.28
N ARG A 12 -7.61 7.88 11.50
CA ARG A 12 -8.45 7.66 10.31
C ARG A 12 -7.58 7.32 9.11
N TRP A 13 -6.98 6.14 9.15
CA TRP A 13 -6.09 5.69 8.09
C TRP A 13 -6.89 4.92 7.05
N LEU A 14 -6.93 5.43 5.82
CA LEU A 14 -7.65 4.79 4.72
C LEU A 14 -7.21 3.33 4.50
N ASN A 15 -5.93 2.99 4.75
CA ASN A 15 -5.44 1.62 4.64
C ASN A 15 -6.12 0.65 5.62
N ASP A 16 -6.50 1.09 6.83
CA ASP A 16 -7.18 0.23 7.80
C ASP A 16 -8.61 -0.06 7.34
N HIS A 17 -9.27 0.93 6.74
CA HIS A 17 -10.60 0.75 6.13
C HIS A 17 -10.55 -0.19 4.93
N ILE A 18 -9.53 -0.04 4.07
CA ILE A 18 -9.29 -0.94 2.93
C ILE A 18 -9.03 -2.38 3.41
N GLN A 19 -8.22 -2.57 4.44
CA GLN A 19 -7.95 -3.91 4.99
C GLN A 19 -9.23 -4.58 5.53
N LEU A 20 -10.02 -3.84 6.32
CA LEU A 20 -11.29 -4.34 6.83
C LEU A 20 -12.30 -4.63 5.70
N CYS A 21 -12.36 -3.78 4.67
CA CYS A 21 -13.21 -4.01 3.51
C CYS A 21 -12.75 -5.23 2.71
N ALA A 22 -11.44 -5.46 2.56
CA ALA A 22 -10.92 -6.65 1.88
C ALA A 22 -11.33 -7.94 2.62
N GLN A 23 -11.30 -7.94 3.97
CA GLN A 23 -11.82 -9.06 4.76
C GLN A 23 -13.31 -9.30 4.51
N ALA A 24 -14.11 -8.24 4.38
CA ALA A 24 -15.52 -8.35 4.05
C ALA A 24 -15.74 -9.01 2.69
N LEU A 25 -14.97 -8.60 1.67
CA LEU A 25 -15.02 -9.22 0.34
C LEU A 25 -14.68 -10.72 0.41
N CYS A 26 -13.65 -11.12 1.16
CA CYS A 26 -13.32 -12.53 1.34
C CYS A 26 -14.45 -13.33 2.01
N LEU A 27 -15.13 -12.76 3.00
CA LEU A 27 -16.26 -13.40 3.66
C LEU A 27 -17.48 -13.54 2.74
N GLU A 28 -17.74 -12.53 1.90
CA GLU A 28 -18.81 -12.55 0.90
C GLU A 28 -18.55 -13.61 -0.17
N GLU A 29 -17.31 -13.73 -0.65
CA GLU A 29 -16.91 -14.78 -1.59
C GLU A 29 -17.06 -16.18 -0.99
N TYR A 30 -16.69 -16.34 0.28
CA TYR A 30 -16.80 -17.61 1.00
C TYR A 30 -18.26 -18.00 1.32
N LEU A 31 -19.16 -17.01 1.48
CA LEU A 31 -20.56 -17.20 1.86
C LEU A 31 -21.52 -16.54 0.85
N PRO A 32 -21.56 -17.03 -0.40
CA PRO A 32 -22.26 -16.33 -1.50
C PRO A 32 -23.79 -16.34 -1.36
N HIS A 33 -24.35 -17.14 -0.44
CA HIS A 33 -25.79 -17.21 -0.15
C HIS A 33 -26.25 -16.13 0.84
N LEU A 34 -25.33 -15.37 1.44
CA LEU A 34 -25.65 -14.28 2.36
C LEU A 34 -25.70 -12.94 1.63
N ALA A 35 -26.49 -12.01 2.17
CA ALA A 35 -26.50 -10.63 1.70
C ALA A 35 -25.11 -9.99 1.89
N PRO A 36 -24.69 -9.07 0.99
CA PRO A 36 -23.44 -8.34 1.16
C PRO A 36 -23.36 -7.61 2.51
N LEU A 37 -22.18 -7.62 3.10
CA LEU A 37 -21.91 -6.96 4.36
C LEU A 37 -21.98 -5.44 4.15
N SER A 38 -22.75 -4.75 4.99
CA SER A 38 -22.89 -3.29 4.92
C SER A 38 -21.80 -2.56 5.70
N HIS A 39 -21.18 -3.21 6.68
CA HIS A 39 -20.16 -2.61 7.55
C HIS A 39 -19.33 -3.64 8.31
N GLY A 40 -18.26 -3.15 8.93
CA GLY A 40 -17.45 -3.85 9.92
C GLY A 40 -16.96 -2.88 11.00
N TYR A 41 -16.06 -3.35 11.86
CA TYR A 41 -15.49 -2.51 12.92
C TYR A 41 -13.97 -2.54 12.92
N LEU A 42 -13.36 -1.37 13.13
CA LEU A 42 -11.98 -1.24 13.57
C LEU A 42 -11.96 -1.18 15.10
N PHE A 43 -11.13 -1.99 15.75
CA PHE A 43 -10.93 -1.94 17.19
C PHE A 43 -9.49 -1.52 17.51
N TYR A 44 -9.34 -0.34 18.12
CA TYR A 44 -8.03 0.18 18.53
C TYR A 44 -7.76 -0.12 20.00
N PHE A 45 -6.71 -0.90 20.29
CA PHE A 45 -6.35 -1.24 21.66
C PHE A 45 -5.96 -0.02 22.51
N GLY A 46 -5.40 1.02 21.90
CA GLY A 46 -4.97 2.22 22.60
C GLY A 46 -6.11 3.03 23.19
N SER A 47 -7.25 3.12 22.50
CA SER A 47 -8.45 3.81 22.98
C SER A 47 -9.51 2.87 23.55
N ARG A 48 -9.39 1.55 23.33
CA ARG A 48 -10.42 0.52 23.59
C ARG A 48 -11.78 0.84 22.96
N ARG A 49 -11.75 1.52 21.81
CA ARG A 49 -12.96 1.93 21.07
C ARG A 49 -13.09 1.16 19.78
N ARG A 50 -14.35 1.04 19.35
CA ARG A 50 -14.73 0.56 18.02
C ARG A 50 -15.10 1.76 17.15
N GLU A 51 -14.54 1.80 15.95
CA GLU A 51 -15.00 2.65 14.86
C GLU A 51 -15.82 1.80 13.91
N GLN A 52 -17.04 2.23 13.60
CA GLN A 52 -17.86 1.59 12.57
C GLN A 52 -17.40 2.07 11.20
N VAL A 53 -17.12 1.14 10.29
CA VAL A 53 -16.74 1.44 8.91
C VAL A 53 -17.81 0.90 7.97
N LEU A 54 -18.50 1.81 7.27
CA LEU A 54 -19.47 1.45 6.24
C LEU A 54 -18.75 1.03 4.95
N PHE A 55 -19.19 -0.08 4.36
CA PHE A 55 -18.66 -0.59 3.08
C PHE A 55 -19.38 0.04 1.90
N LEU A 56 -19.34 1.37 1.84
CA LEU A 56 -19.91 2.15 0.74
C LEU A 56 -19.21 1.82 -0.60
N PRO A 57 -19.87 2.06 -1.75
CA PRO A 57 -19.33 1.74 -3.06
C PRO A 57 -17.92 2.28 -3.30
N GLU A 58 -17.62 3.48 -2.82
CA GLU A 58 -16.32 4.14 -2.98
C GLU A 58 -15.22 3.38 -2.24
N LEU A 59 -15.49 2.89 -1.03
CA LEU A 59 -14.52 2.10 -0.26
C LEU A 59 -14.29 0.74 -0.92
N ARG A 60 -15.35 0.09 -1.41
CA ARG A 60 -15.25 -1.18 -2.15
C ARG A 60 -14.42 -1.01 -3.42
N GLN A 61 -14.74 0.00 -4.21
CA GLN A 61 -13.98 0.33 -5.42
C GLN A 61 -12.51 0.58 -5.11
N LYS A 62 -12.23 1.38 -4.07
CA LYS A 62 -10.84 1.66 -3.69
C LYS A 62 -10.08 0.44 -3.19
N THR A 63 -10.79 -0.47 -2.53
CA THR A 63 -10.25 -1.75 -2.05
C THR A 63 -9.90 -2.64 -3.23
N LEU A 64 -10.79 -2.78 -4.21
CA LEU A 64 -10.55 -3.55 -5.43
C LEU A 64 -9.37 -2.97 -6.23
N GLU A 65 -9.29 -1.65 -6.40
CA GLU A 65 -8.15 -0.98 -7.04
C GLU A 65 -6.83 -1.29 -6.32
N SER A 66 -6.84 -1.27 -4.99
CA SER A 66 -5.65 -1.55 -4.17
C SER A 66 -5.20 -3.00 -4.30
N ILE A 67 -6.15 -3.95 -4.35
CA ILE A 67 -5.88 -5.37 -4.60
C ILE A 67 -5.25 -5.55 -5.99
N GLN A 68 -5.85 -4.95 -7.03
CA GLN A 68 -5.31 -5.06 -8.39
C GLN A 68 -3.91 -4.47 -8.51
N LEU A 69 -3.66 -3.31 -7.91
CA LEU A 69 -2.34 -2.69 -7.88
C LEU A 69 -1.32 -3.58 -7.16
N ALA A 70 -1.67 -4.15 -6.01
CA ALA A 70 -0.79 -5.05 -5.26
C ALA A 70 -0.43 -6.31 -6.07
N LEU A 71 -1.41 -6.91 -6.74
CA LEU A 71 -1.20 -8.08 -7.61
C LEU A 71 -0.35 -7.74 -8.84
N ALA A 72 -0.54 -6.57 -9.44
CA ALA A 72 0.28 -6.10 -10.54
C ALA A 72 1.74 -5.92 -10.10
N LEU A 73 1.97 -5.22 -8.99
CA LEU A 73 3.31 -5.00 -8.42
C LEU A 73 4.01 -6.31 -8.05
N ALA A 74 3.28 -7.30 -7.53
CA ALA A 74 3.84 -8.60 -7.16
C ALA A 74 4.30 -9.44 -8.37
N ARG A 75 3.81 -9.13 -9.58
CA ARG A 75 4.21 -9.81 -10.81
C ARG A 75 5.40 -9.16 -11.51
N GLU A 76 5.78 -7.95 -11.11
CA GLU A 76 6.91 -7.26 -11.69
C GLU A 76 8.21 -7.99 -11.35
N PRO A 77 9.12 -8.21 -12.33
CA PRO A 77 10.38 -8.90 -12.10
C PRO A 77 11.37 -8.07 -11.26
N ARG A 78 11.07 -6.78 -11.04
CA ARG A 78 11.89 -5.85 -10.26
C ARG A 78 11.01 -5.08 -9.28
N PRO A 79 11.51 -4.76 -8.08
CA PRO A 79 10.79 -3.91 -7.15
C PRO A 79 10.57 -2.51 -7.76
N PRO A 80 9.52 -1.79 -7.32
CA PRO A 80 9.31 -0.41 -7.73
C PRO A 80 10.48 0.47 -7.27
N ALA A 81 10.66 1.61 -7.95
CA ALA A 81 11.66 2.59 -7.56
C ALA A 81 11.44 3.07 -6.12
N PRO A 82 12.52 3.41 -5.38
CA PRO A 82 12.40 3.97 -4.04
C PRO A 82 11.46 5.19 -3.98
N LEU A 83 10.71 5.31 -2.88
CA LEU A 83 9.83 6.47 -2.67
C LEU A 83 10.62 7.79 -2.65
N GLN A 84 10.01 8.85 -3.19
CA GLN A 84 10.62 10.17 -3.35
C GLN A 84 9.76 11.28 -2.73
N GLY A 85 10.34 12.48 -2.58
CA GLY A 85 9.62 13.66 -2.09
C GLY A 85 9.00 13.45 -0.71
N LYS A 86 7.73 13.86 -0.53
CA LYS A 86 7.04 13.77 0.78
C LYS A 86 6.82 12.32 1.23
N THR A 87 6.69 11.37 0.29
CA THR A 87 6.41 9.96 0.63
C THR A 87 7.66 9.21 1.10
N ALA A 88 8.86 9.72 0.82
CA ALA A 88 10.12 9.18 1.32
C ALA A 88 10.20 9.12 2.86
N ARG A 89 9.40 9.92 3.58
CA ARG A 89 9.27 9.82 5.04
C ARG A 89 8.85 8.43 5.52
N ARG A 90 8.16 7.65 4.68
CA ARG A 90 7.77 6.25 4.98
C ARG A 90 8.96 5.29 4.98
N CYS A 91 10.08 5.64 4.37
CA CYS A 91 11.27 4.78 4.31
C CYS A 91 11.95 4.64 5.68
N ARG A 92 11.88 5.68 6.53
CA ARG A 92 12.58 5.72 7.83
C ARG A 92 12.26 4.51 8.72
N ASP A 93 10.98 4.13 8.79
CA ASP A 93 10.49 3.04 9.63
C ASP A 93 10.15 1.78 8.79
N CYS A 94 10.59 1.72 7.53
CA CYS A 94 10.29 0.61 6.63
C CYS A 94 11.20 -0.59 6.95
N SER A 95 10.60 -1.76 7.20
CA SER A 95 11.34 -3.01 7.43
C SER A 95 12.20 -3.44 6.24
N LEU A 96 11.91 -2.95 5.04
CA LEU A 96 12.66 -3.24 3.82
C LEU A 96 13.84 -2.28 3.61
N LEU A 97 14.02 -1.24 4.44
CA LEU A 97 15.07 -0.24 4.24
C LEU A 97 16.48 -0.83 4.03
N PRO A 98 16.94 -1.83 4.81
CA PRO A 98 18.30 -2.38 4.66
C PRO A 98 18.51 -3.18 3.36
N ILE A 99 17.43 -3.55 2.68
CA ILE A 99 17.47 -4.34 1.43
C ILE A 99 17.15 -3.44 0.23
N CYS A 100 16.24 -2.48 0.43
CA CYS A 100 15.84 -1.52 -0.59
C CYS A 100 16.94 -0.50 -0.88
N LEU A 101 17.73 -0.12 0.14
CA LEU A 101 18.88 0.81 0.04
C LEU A 101 18.54 2.05 -0.83
N PRO A 102 17.52 2.82 -0.43
CA PRO A 102 16.91 3.81 -1.31
C PRO A 102 17.84 4.96 -1.69
N GLU A 103 18.82 5.28 -0.85
CA GLU A 103 19.81 6.33 -1.12
C GLU A 103 20.84 5.85 -2.14
N GLU A 104 21.33 4.63 -1.98
CA GLU A 104 22.30 3.98 -2.85
C GLU A 104 21.70 3.70 -4.23
N VAL A 105 20.47 3.17 -4.28
CA VAL A 105 19.75 2.94 -5.54
C VAL A 105 19.61 4.25 -6.34
N ARG A 106 19.27 5.36 -5.67
CA ARG A 106 19.18 6.67 -6.34
C ARG A 106 20.55 7.15 -6.84
N ALA A 107 21.58 7.05 -6.00
CA ALA A 107 22.93 7.45 -6.40
C ALA A 107 23.43 6.67 -7.63
N LEU A 108 23.17 5.36 -7.69
CA LEU A 108 23.51 4.52 -8.83
C LEU A 108 22.71 4.90 -10.09
N GLN A 109 21.42 5.19 -9.96
CA GLN A 109 20.58 5.64 -11.07
C GLN A 109 21.10 6.97 -11.66
N GLU A 110 21.41 7.95 -10.82
CA GLU A 110 21.97 9.24 -11.26
C GLU A 110 23.35 9.09 -11.92
N GLN A 111 24.18 8.15 -11.46
CA GLN A 111 25.46 7.85 -12.11
C GLN A 111 25.26 7.23 -13.50
N GLN A 112 24.32 6.29 -13.61
CA GLN A 112 24.00 5.64 -14.89
C GLN A 112 23.44 6.65 -15.90
N GLU A 113 22.56 7.56 -15.47
CA GLU A 113 22.02 8.62 -16.32
C GLU A 113 23.11 9.58 -16.82
N ARG A 114 24.02 10.01 -15.92
CA ARG A 114 25.17 10.85 -16.30
C ARG A 114 26.08 10.15 -17.31
N GLY A 115 26.41 8.88 -17.07
CA GLY A 115 27.24 8.09 -17.98
C GLY A 115 26.59 7.90 -19.37
N ASN A 116 25.27 7.67 -19.40
CA ASN A 116 24.52 7.54 -20.65
C ASN A 116 24.48 8.86 -21.44
N ALA A 117 24.29 9.99 -20.75
CA ALA A 117 24.31 11.31 -21.39
C ALA A 117 25.68 11.63 -21.99
N THR A 118 26.77 11.30 -21.29
CA THR A 118 28.14 11.47 -21.82
C THR A 118 28.40 10.61 -23.05
N LYS A 119 27.96 9.35 -23.07
CA LYS A 119 28.08 8.48 -24.25
C LYS A 119 27.29 9.01 -25.44
N SER A 120 26.04 9.43 -25.22
CA SER A 120 25.21 10.00 -26.28
C SER A 120 25.82 11.27 -26.89
N LEU A 121 26.46 12.12 -26.08
CA LEU A 121 27.18 13.29 -26.58
C LEU A 121 28.41 12.92 -27.43
N LEU A 122 29.13 11.85 -27.06
CA LEU A 122 30.28 11.36 -27.82
C LEU A 122 29.87 10.66 -29.13
N GLU A 123 28.66 10.14 -29.24
CA GLU A 123 28.11 9.50 -30.46
C GLU A 123 27.54 10.51 -31.47
N ILE A 124 27.38 11.79 -31.07
CA ILE A 124 26.90 12.87 -31.94
C ILE A 124 28.05 13.55 -32.72
N PHE A 125 29.31 13.31 -32.31
CA PHE A 125 30.53 13.79 -32.99
C PHE A 125 31.24 12.64 -33.72
#